data_AF-A0A3A8NJH7-F1
#
_entry.id   AF-A0A3A8NJH7-F1
#
_cell.length_a   1.000
_cell.length_b   1.000
_cell.length_c   1.000
_cell.angle_alpha   90.00
_cell.angle_beta   90.00
_cell.angle_gamma   90.00
#
_symmetry.space_group_name_H-M   'P 1'
#
loop_
_entity.id
_entity.type
_entity.pdbx_description
1 polymer ?
#
loop_
_entity_poly.entity_id
_entity_poly.type
_entity_poly.pdbx_seq_one_letter_code
_entity_poly.pdbx_strand_id
1 'polypeptide(L)'
;MVEFPRIRFVLVVAGLGLLGAAGCVRTVPYAKRMAVESEKCTLIQALMQQPAPSQAIQQFVAEGKEAKAPVVVYVRHPEESTLERFFSEDTECADASFKIVQENVVDAVVVYLQEVQGGYAYDAQRSSPEHLTMDGQPQGTVRKDGTVWVAGADDSI
;
A
#
# COMPACT_ATOMS: atom_id res chain seq x y z
N MET A 1 -50.48 43.23 -40.67
CA MET A 1 -50.73 43.67 -39.28
C MET A 1 -51.37 42.52 -38.55
N VAL A 2 -50.63 41.87 -37.64
CA VAL A 2 -51.20 40.94 -36.65
C VAL A 2 -50.39 41.14 -35.37
N GLU A 3 -51.03 41.70 -34.35
CA GLU A 3 -50.50 41.93 -33.00
C GLU A 3 -50.38 40.62 -32.23
N PHE A 4 -49.27 40.43 -31.52
CA PHE A 4 -49.13 39.40 -30.49
C PHE A 4 -49.00 40.06 -29.12
N PRO A 5 -49.86 39.73 -28.13
CA PRO A 5 -49.82 40.37 -26.82
C PRO A 5 -48.72 39.79 -25.91
N ARG A 6 -48.11 40.71 -25.17
CA ARG A 6 -47.03 40.51 -24.20
C ARG A 6 -47.44 39.58 -23.05
N ILE A 7 -46.67 38.53 -22.81
CA ILE A 7 -46.77 37.70 -21.61
C ILE A 7 -45.93 38.34 -20.50
N ARG A 8 -46.61 38.72 -19.41
CA ARG A 8 -46.05 39.27 -18.18
C ARG A 8 -45.22 38.21 -17.43
N PHE A 9 -44.17 38.69 -16.79
CA PHE A 9 -43.14 37.92 -16.08
C PHE A 9 -43.30 38.18 -14.56
N VAL A 10 -42.89 37.19 -13.75
CA VAL A 10 -42.40 37.31 -12.34
C VAL A 10 -43.53 37.34 -11.25
N LEU A 11 -43.55 36.62 -10.12
CA LEU A 11 -42.55 36.00 -9.22
C LEU A 11 -43.25 34.90 -8.37
N VAL A 12 -42.62 33.74 -8.14
CA VAL A 12 -42.98 32.82 -7.03
C VAL A 12 -41.85 32.86 -6.00
N VAL A 13 -42.26 32.97 -4.74
CA VAL A 13 -41.45 33.12 -3.53
C VAL A 13 -40.89 31.76 -3.07
N ALA A 14 -39.76 31.82 -2.36
CA ALA A 14 -39.38 30.99 -1.20
C ALA A 14 -38.11 30.13 -1.39
N GLY A 15 -37.23 30.21 -0.39
CA GLY A 15 -36.35 29.09 -0.05
C GLY A 15 -34.96 29.50 0.42
N LEU A 16 -34.83 29.87 1.70
CA LEU A 16 -33.57 29.75 2.43
C LEU A 16 -33.09 28.29 2.38
N GLY A 17 -31.94 28.05 1.76
CA GLY A 17 -31.25 26.77 1.77
C GLY A 17 -29.79 26.99 2.14
N LEU A 18 -29.47 26.84 3.42
CA LEU A 18 -28.10 26.70 3.93
C LEU A 18 -27.44 25.52 3.21
N LEU A 19 -26.51 25.82 2.29
CA LEU A 19 -25.62 24.82 1.71
C LEU A 19 -24.61 24.41 2.79
N GLY A 20 -25.00 23.43 3.61
CA GLY A 20 -24.05 22.61 4.32
C GLY A 20 -23.16 21.92 3.29
N ALA A 21 -21.88 22.31 3.26
CA ALA A 21 -20.87 21.62 2.49
C ALA A 21 -20.75 20.18 3.03
N ALA A 22 -21.52 19.26 2.45
CA ALA A 22 -21.25 17.84 2.59
C ALA A 22 -19.91 17.58 1.90
N GLY A 23 -18.83 17.57 2.70
CA GLY A 23 -17.53 17.11 2.27
C GLY A 23 -17.69 15.72 1.68
N CYS A 24 -17.43 15.58 0.38
CA CYS A 24 -17.47 14.30 -0.30
C CYS A 24 -16.33 13.44 0.23
N VAL A 25 -16.59 12.63 1.25
CA VAL A 25 -15.76 11.47 1.58
C VAL A 25 -15.91 10.52 0.39
N ARG A 26 -14.91 10.50 -0.50
CA ARG A 26 -14.85 9.52 -1.59
C ARG A 26 -14.65 8.13 -0.99
N THR A 27 -15.74 7.42 -0.70
CA THR A 27 -15.68 6.02 -0.30
C THR A 27 -15.35 5.18 -1.54
N VAL A 28 -14.13 4.66 -1.62
CA VAL A 28 -13.77 3.67 -2.65
C VAL A 28 -14.66 2.44 -2.47
N PRO A 29 -15.26 1.83 -3.51
CA PRO A 29 -16.11 0.65 -3.34
C PRO A 29 -15.35 -0.51 -2.68
N TYR A 30 -15.98 -1.21 -1.72
CA TYR A 30 -15.36 -2.30 -0.96
C TYR A 30 -14.75 -3.39 -1.86
N ALA A 31 -15.46 -3.82 -2.91
CA ALA A 31 -14.95 -4.80 -3.87
C ALA A 31 -13.65 -4.36 -4.56
N LYS A 32 -13.51 -3.06 -4.85
CA LYS A 32 -12.28 -2.51 -5.43
C LYS A 32 -11.14 -2.49 -4.40
N ARG A 33 -11.44 -2.19 -3.13
CA ARG A 33 -10.45 -2.27 -2.04
C ARG A 33 -9.97 -3.69 -1.83
N MET A 34 -10.88 -4.66 -1.76
CA MET A 34 -10.52 -6.08 -1.60
C MET A 34 -9.69 -6.61 -2.77
N ALA A 35 -9.97 -6.19 -4.01
CA ALA A 35 -9.13 -6.54 -5.15
C ALA A 35 -7.72 -5.98 -5.01
N VAL A 36 -7.58 -4.71 -4.62
CA VAL A 36 -6.26 -4.08 -4.38
C VAL A 36 -5.52 -4.77 -3.23
N GLU A 37 -6.19 -5.03 -2.12
CA GLU A 37 -5.58 -5.72 -0.96
C GLU A 37 -5.17 -7.16 -1.32
N SER A 38 -5.96 -7.88 -2.12
CA SER A 38 -5.59 -9.22 -2.60
C SER A 38 -4.36 -9.21 -3.52
N GLU A 39 -4.21 -8.16 -4.33
CA GLU A 39 -3.05 -7.97 -5.19
C GLU A 39 -1.79 -7.67 -4.36
N LYS A 40 -1.92 -6.82 -3.34
CA LYS A 40 -0.87 -6.56 -2.34
C LYS A 40 -0.45 -7.84 -1.64
N CYS A 41 -1.39 -8.68 -1.22
CA CYS A 41 -1.08 -9.96 -0.58
C CYS A 41 -0.26 -10.88 -1.52
N THR A 42 -0.67 -10.96 -2.78
CA THR A 42 0.01 -11.78 -3.79
C THR A 42 1.44 -11.29 -4.03
N LEU A 43 1.66 -9.96 -4.07
CA LEU A 43 2.99 -9.37 -4.14
C LEU A 43 3.84 -9.78 -2.95
N ILE A 44 3.35 -9.61 -1.73
CA ILE A 44 4.10 -9.90 -0.51
C ILE A 44 4.43 -11.39 -0.42
N GLN A 45 3.50 -12.28 -0.75
CA GLN A 45 3.76 -13.71 -0.78
C GLN A 45 4.90 -14.08 -1.75
N ALA A 46 4.95 -13.46 -2.93
CA ALA A 46 6.04 -13.66 -3.88
C ALA A 46 7.36 -13.05 -3.38
N LEU A 47 7.28 -11.91 -2.68
CA LEU A 47 8.44 -11.21 -2.14
C LEU A 47 9.06 -11.96 -0.96
N MET A 48 8.26 -12.56 -0.09
CA MET A 48 8.74 -13.34 1.06
C MET A 48 9.49 -14.62 0.63
N GLN A 49 9.28 -15.08 -0.61
CA GLN A 49 10.03 -16.19 -1.20
C GLN A 49 11.40 -15.77 -1.75
N GLN A 50 11.69 -14.48 -1.84
CA GLN A 50 12.98 -13.99 -2.32
C GLN A 50 14.09 -14.23 -1.29
N PRO A 51 15.37 -14.30 -1.72
CA PRO A 51 16.47 -14.68 -0.84
C PRO A 51 16.61 -13.82 0.42
N ALA A 52 16.62 -12.49 0.29
CA ALA A 52 16.84 -11.61 1.44
C ALA A 52 15.65 -11.58 2.43
N PRO A 53 14.39 -11.44 2.00
CA PRO A 53 13.23 -11.55 2.89
C PRO A 53 13.14 -12.92 3.60
N SER A 54 13.34 -14.01 2.86
CA SER A 54 13.29 -15.36 3.43
C SER A 54 14.41 -15.59 4.46
N GLN A 55 15.61 -15.07 4.20
CA GLN A 55 16.72 -15.11 5.16
C GLN A 55 16.41 -14.30 6.43
N ALA A 56 15.84 -13.10 6.28
CA ALA A 56 15.46 -12.26 7.42
C ALA A 56 14.40 -12.94 8.30
N ILE A 57 13.40 -13.59 7.69
CA ILE A 57 12.38 -14.39 8.40
C ILE A 57 13.04 -15.57 9.14
N GLN A 58 13.91 -16.33 8.47
CA GLN A 58 14.57 -17.49 9.07
C GLN A 58 15.42 -17.08 10.28
N GLN A 59 16.18 -15.98 10.17
CA GLN A 59 16.95 -15.43 11.28
C GLN A 59 16.07 -15.01 12.44
N PHE A 60 14.93 -14.36 12.16
CA PHE A 60 13.97 -13.97 13.18
C PHE A 60 13.39 -15.18 13.92
N VAL A 61 12.89 -16.17 13.19
CA VAL A 61 12.28 -17.37 13.76
C VAL A 61 13.30 -18.22 14.53
N ALA A 62 14.55 -18.25 14.08
CA ALA A 62 15.64 -18.96 14.78
C ALA A 62 15.93 -18.40 16.19
N GLU A 63 15.59 -17.14 16.47
CA GLU A 63 15.69 -16.57 17.82
C GLU A 63 14.61 -17.10 18.78
N GLY A 64 13.57 -17.76 18.27
CA GLY A 64 12.54 -18.44 19.08
C GLY A 64 11.61 -17.50 19.85
N LYS A 65 11.62 -16.19 19.56
CA LYS A 65 10.78 -15.19 20.24
C LYS A 65 9.30 -15.26 19.81
N GLU A 66 9.05 -15.58 18.54
CA GLU A 66 7.70 -15.82 18.02
C GLU A 66 7.71 -16.98 17.02
N ALA A 67 6.55 -17.65 16.88
CA ALA A 67 6.36 -18.73 15.91
C ALA A 67 6.31 -18.27 14.44
N LYS A 68 5.96 -16.99 14.22
CA LYS A 68 5.95 -16.34 12.90
C LYS A 68 6.62 -14.99 12.99
N ALA A 69 7.42 -14.63 12.00
CA ALA A 69 8.02 -13.31 11.92
C ALA A 69 6.94 -12.24 11.68
N PRO A 70 6.86 -11.18 12.50
CA PRO A 70 6.06 -10.01 12.19
C PRO A 70 6.75 -9.27 11.03
N VAL A 71 5.97 -8.96 9.99
CA VAL A 71 6.45 -8.25 8.81
C VAL A 71 5.72 -6.92 8.69
N VAL A 72 6.49 -5.85 8.53
CA VAL A 72 5.95 -4.51 8.22
C VAL A 72 6.45 -4.09 6.86
N VAL A 73 5.57 -3.57 6.02
CA VAL A 73 5.90 -3.20 4.64
C VAL A 73 5.68 -1.70 4.46
N TYR A 74 6.73 -1.01 4.01
CA TYR A 74 6.72 0.40 3.66
C TYR A 74 6.99 0.60 2.18
N VAL A 75 6.37 1.61 1.59
CA VAL A 75 6.77 2.19 0.31
C VAL A 75 7.65 3.39 0.61
N ARG A 76 8.88 3.37 0.09
CA ARG A 76 9.82 4.49 0.10
C ARG A 76 9.50 5.38 -1.10
N HIS A 77 9.32 6.67 -0.83
CA HIS A 77 9.23 7.73 -1.82
C HIS A 77 10.44 8.67 -1.63
N PRO A 78 11.62 8.35 -2.20
CA PRO A 78 12.86 9.12 -1.96
C PRO A 78 12.72 10.60 -2.36
N GLU A 79 12.00 10.88 -3.43
CA GLU A 79 11.72 12.23 -3.93
C GLU A 79 10.87 13.08 -2.99
N GLU A 80 10.00 12.45 -2.20
CA GLU A 80 9.18 13.11 -1.18
C GLU A 80 9.78 13.01 0.23
N SER A 81 10.84 12.21 0.40
CA SER A 81 11.42 11.88 1.70
C SER A 81 10.40 11.29 2.68
N THR A 82 9.49 10.44 2.18
CA THR A 82 8.43 9.82 2.98
C THR A 82 8.48 8.28 2.97
N LEU A 83 8.09 7.68 4.11
CA LEU A 83 7.74 6.26 4.22
C LEU A 83 6.23 6.15 4.36
N GLU A 84 5.59 5.50 3.40
CA GLU A 84 4.17 5.19 3.44
C GLU A 84 3.95 3.74 3.85
N ARG A 85 2.95 3.45 4.69
CA ARG A 85 2.59 2.06 5.01
C ARG A 85 1.94 1.43 3.78
N PHE A 86 2.42 0.27 3.36
CA PHE A 86 1.86 -0.41 2.19
C PHE A 86 0.43 -0.91 2.43
N PHE A 87 0.14 -1.35 3.65
CA PHE A 87 -1.20 -1.72 4.10
C PHE A 87 -1.78 -0.58 4.95
N SER A 88 -2.94 -0.07 4.55
CA SER A 88 -3.61 1.05 5.22
C SER A 88 -4.48 0.61 6.40
N GLU A 89 -4.83 -0.68 6.45
CA GLU A 89 -5.67 -1.32 7.46
C GLU A 89 -5.10 -2.71 7.79
N ASP A 90 -5.68 -3.39 8.78
CA ASP A 90 -5.28 -4.76 9.13
C ASP A 90 -5.56 -5.68 7.95
N THR A 91 -4.63 -6.59 7.69
CA THR A 91 -4.71 -7.55 6.60
C THR A 91 -4.49 -8.96 7.12
N GLU A 92 -5.21 -9.92 6.53
CA GLU A 92 -5.01 -11.35 6.81
C GLU A 92 -3.86 -11.94 5.99
N CYS A 93 -3.07 -11.11 5.31
CA CYS A 93 -1.88 -11.52 4.58
C CYS A 93 -0.85 -12.16 5.52
N ALA A 94 -0.79 -13.49 5.53
CA ALA A 94 0.14 -14.27 6.34
C ALA A 94 0.39 -15.63 5.69
N ASP A 95 1.46 -16.31 6.12
CA ASP A 95 1.71 -17.70 5.78
C ASP A 95 2.14 -18.50 7.03
N ALA A 96 2.78 -19.66 6.85
CA ALA A 96 3.28 -20.47 7.96
C ALA A 96 4.47 -19.82 8.71
N SER A 97 5.22 -18.93 8.06
CA SER A 97 6.48 -18.35 8.52
C SER A 97 6.40 -16.87 8.91
N PHE A 98 5.45 -16.10 8.35
CA PHE A 98 5.28 -14.68 8.61
C PHE A 98 3.81 -14.27 8.80
N LYS A 99 3.62 -13.10 9.41
CA LYS A 99 2.34 -12.38 9.50
C LYS A 99 2.57 -10.90 9.22
N ILE A 100 1.72 -10.26 8.42
CA ILE A 100 1.79 -8.82 8.22
C ILE A 100 1.19 -8.11 9.44
N VAL A 101 1.88 -7.09 9.94
CA VAL A 101 1.42 -6.24 11.04
C VAL A 101 1.48 -4.77 10.61
N GLN A 102 0.49 -3.98 11.02
CA GLN A 102 0.44 -2.55 10.67
C GLN A 102 1.53 -1.74 11.38
N GLU A 103 1.81 -2.09 12.63
CA GLU A 103 2.70 -1.31 13.49
C GLU A 103 3.91 -2.14 13.89
N ASN A 104 5.06 -1.54 13.69
CA ASN A 104 6.29 -2.01 14.28
C ASN A 104 6.25 -1.58 15.76
N VAL A 105 5.94 -2.52 16.66
CA VAL A 105 5.96 -2.30 18.13
C VAL A 105 7.07 -3.11 18.84
N VAL A 106 7.71 -4.02 18.11
CA VAL A 106 8.78 -4.93 18.53
C VAL A 106 9.69 -5.20 17.33
N ASP A 107 10.89 -5.75 17.51
CA ASP A 107 11.71 -6.20 16.38
C ASP A 107 10.88 -6.93 15.32
N ALA A 108 10.97 -6.49 14.07
CA ALA A 108 10.22 -7.04 12.95
C ALA A 108 11.11 -7.19 11.72
N VAL A 109 10.64 -7.99 10.76
CA VAL A 109 11.18 -7.96 9.40
C VAL A 109 10.53 -6.78 8.69
N VAL A 110 11.30 -5.76 8.38
CA VAL A 110 10.84 -4.58 7.66
C VAL A 110 11.21 -4.72 6.20
N VAL A 111 10.20 -4.59 5.34
CA VAL A 111 10.33 -4.61 3.89
C VAL A 111 10.08 -3.21 3.37
N TYR A 112 11.02 -2.71 2.60
CA TYR A 112 10.90 -1.45 1.91
C TYR A 112 10.72 -1.71 0.42
N LEU A 113 9.72 -1.08 -0.16
CA LEU A 113 9.39 -1.14 -1.57
C LEU A 113 9.65 0.23 -2.18
N GLN A 114 10.26 0.25 -3.37
CA GLN A 114 10.39 1.45 -4.17
C GLN A 114 9.82 1.17 -5.55
N GLU A 115 8.91 2.02 -6.01
CA GLU A 115 8.30 1.86 -7.32
C GLU A 115 9.34 1.98 -8.43
N VAL A 116 9.35 1.00 -9.33
CA VAL A 116 10.16 0.99 -10.56
C VAL A 116 9.26 0.66 -11.74
N GLN A 117 9.76 0.86 -12.97
CA GLN A 117 8.97 0.57 -14.15
C GLN A 117 8.51 -0.90 -14.16
N GLY A 118 7.21 -1.13 -13.99
CA GLY A 118 6.60 -2.47 -14.03
C GLY A 118 6.74 -3.32 -12.76
N GLY A 119 7.11 -2.73 -11.62
CA GLY A 119 7.17 -3.45 -10.36
C GLY A 119 7.78 -2.66 -9.20
N TYR A 120 8.43 -3.38 -8.28
CA TYR A 120 9.06 -2.81 -7.09
C TYR A 120 10.50 -3.27 -6.97
N ALA A 121 11.40 -2.34 -6.71
CA ALA A 121 12.68 -2.66 -6.08
C ALA A 121 12.43 -2.87 -4.59
N TYR A 122 13.09 -3.84 -3.97
CA TYR A 122 12.86 -4.17 -2.57
C TYR A 122 14.15 -4.25 -1.76
N ASP A 123 14.02 -3.97 -0.48
CA ASP A 123 15.04 -4.13 0.55
C ASP A 123 14.36 -4.68 1.80
N ALA A 124 14.86 -5.79 2.33
CA ALA A 124 14.31 -6.44 3.51
C ALA A 124 15.39 -6.68 4.55
N GLN A 125 15.08 -6.26 5.78
CA GLN A 125 16.00 -6.39 6.90
C GLN A 125 15.24 -6.52 8.22
N ARG A 126 15.90 -7.02 9.25
CA ARG A 126 15.38 -6.91 10.61
C ARG A 126 15.58 -5.49 11.11
N SER A 127 14.52 -4.88 11.60
CA SER A 127 14.58 -3.52 12.15
C SER A 127 13.56 -3.34 13.26
N SER A 128 13.98 -2.62 14.30
CA SER A 128 13.08 -2.09 15.31
C SER A 128 12.43 -0.78 14.83
N PRO A 129 11.37 -0.32 15.50
CA PRO A 129 10.63 0.89 15.12
C PRO A 129 11.49 2.16 15.09
N GLU A 130 12.46 2.26 15.99
CA GLU A 130 13.39 3.39 16.11
C GLU A 130 14.51 3.39 15.05
N HIS A 131 14.64 2.31 14.27
CA HIS A 131 15.72 2.13 13.28
C HIS A 131 15.22 2.05 11.84
N LEU A 132 14.02 2.57 11.56
CA LEU A 132 13.51 2.66 10.19
C LEU A 132 14.39 3.59 9.33
N THR A 133 14.72 3.13 8.13
CA THR A 133 15.58 3.88 7.19
C THR A 133 14.87 4.26 5.90
N MET A 134 15.11 5.49 5.47
CA MET A 134 14.79 6.00 4.13
C MET A 134 15.84 5.62 3.10
N ASP A 135 17.07 5.41 3.56
CA ASP A 135 18.23 5.12 2.73
C ASP A 135 18.50 3.62 2.75
N GLY A 136 18.62 3.02 1.56
CA GLY A 136 18.95 1.61 1.44
C GLY A 136 19.07 1.23 -0.03
N GLN A 137 20.11 0.46 -0.34
CA GLN A 137 20.28 -0.07 -1.68
C GLN A 137 19.33 -1.26 -1.86
N PRO A 138 18.51 -1.28 -2.93
CA PRO A 138 17.67 -2.43 -3.21
C PRO A 138 18.49 -3.72 -3.30
N GLN A 139 17.98 -4.77 -2.66
CA GLN A 139 18.56 -6.11 -2.66
C GLN A 139 18.07 -6.95 -3.85
N GLY A 140 17.05 -6.47 -4.56
CA GLY A 140 16.51 -7.09 -5.75
C GLY A 140 15.28 -6.36 -6.26
N THR A 141 14.64 -6.91 -7.29
CA THR A 141 13.39 -6.38 -7.84
C THR A 141 12.35 -7.49 -7.99
N VAL A 142 11.08 -7.11 -7.94
CA VAL A 142 9.95 -7.96 -8.30
C VAL A 142 9.12 -7.25 -9.36
N ARG A 143 8.69 -7.98 -10.38
CA ARG A 143 7.92 -7.46 -11.51
C ARG A 143 6.65 -8.27 -11.69
N LYS A 144 5.63 -7.63 -12.26
CA LYS A 144 4.37 -8.29 -12.55
C LYS A 144 4.43 -8.93 -13.93
N ASP A 145 4.31 -10.26 -13.98
CA ASP A 145 4.14 -11.05 -15.21
C ASP A 145 2.69 -11.56 -15.26
N GLY A 146 1.86 -10.86 -16.04
CA GLY A 146 0.41 -11.10 -16.08
C GLY A 146 -0.26 -10.87 -14.73
N THR A 147 -0.66 -11.95 -14.06
CA THR A 147 -1.29 -11.92 -12.73
C THR A 147 -0.35 -12.37 -11.61
N VAL A 148 0.89 -12.72 -11.93
CA VAL A 148 1.87 -13.28 -10.98
C VAL A 148 3.00 -12.29 -10.76
N TRP A 149 3.49 -12.22 -9.52
CA TRP A 149 4.68 -11.46 -9.19
C TRP A 149 5.89 -12.39 -9.25
N VAL A 150 6.91 -12.00 -9.99
CA VAL A 150 8.14 -12.78 -10.21
C VAL A 150 9.36 -11.94 -9.86
N ALA A 151 10.47 -12.58 -9.54
CA ALA A 151 11.75 -11.89 -9.42
C ALA A 151 12.05 -11.16 -10.74
N GLY A 152 12.43 -9.88 -10.66
CA GLY A 152 12.95 -9.16 -11.81
C GLY A 152 14.36 -9.67 -12.12
N ALA A 153 14.73 -9.64 -13.41
CA ALA A 153 16.11 -9.87 -13.77
C ALA A 153 16.96 -8.74 -13.16
N ASP A 154 18.03 -9.10 -12.44
CA ASP A 154 19.07 -8.17 -12.02
C ASP A 154 19.79 -7.64 -13.27
N ASP A 155 19.19 -6.67 -13.96
CA ASP A 155 19.98 -5.75 -14.77
C ASP A 155 20.72 -4.85 -13.78
N SER A 156 21.89 -5.33 -13.38
CA SER A 156 22.89 -4.58 -12.63
C SER A 156 23.09 -3.24 -13.34
N ILE A 157 22.72 -2.15 -12.67
CA ILE A 157 23.14 -0.79 -13.05
C ILE A 157 24.60 -0.62 -12.63
#